data_AF-A0A3M1LJG4-F1
#
_entry.id   AF-A0A3M1LJG4-F1
#
_cell.length_a   1.000
_cell.length_b   1.000
_cell.length_c   1.000
_cell.angle_alpha   90.00
_cell.angle_beta   90.00
_cell.angle_gamma   90.00
#
_symmetry.space_group_name_H-M   'P 1'
#
loop_
_entity.id
_entity.type
_entity.pdbx_description
1 polymer ?
#
loop_
_entity_poly.entity_id
_entity_poly.type
_entity_poly.pdbx_seq_one_letter_code
_entity_poly.pdbx_strand_id
1 'polypeptide(L)'
;MQISNDKSIRVIIWNVDEHSLPKIIKKGGRVKLVGFRAKMNQFGDIELHGDEGSRIELEKDEGEPDIMQLRILSIVDKGNEMLALSIDKEGNARVLSISNALSLDNLNADMIIECIPSRIYDNTVILDEDSYARILDEDIDIPTPDMLEVKINDIKPEEDEIYFIDAITLLPPRVDEVQVRDENVTYAETLLGDDTGEIRLVGWRESAKMIEDLKTGKRIKVYGVSAAISRDGSAELRLKPYSKIIEVE
;
A
#
# COMPACT_ATOMS: atom_id res chain seq x y z
N MET A 1 -7.10 3.76 8.39
CA MET A 1 -6.15 4.19 9.45
C MET A 1 -6.16 3.18 10.57
N GLN A 2 -4.99 2.86 11.12
CA GLN A 2 -4.85 2.16 12.39
C GLN A 2 -4.42 3.15 13.47
N ILE A 3 -5.02 3.07 14.65
CA ILE A 3 -4.57 3.84 15.84
C ILE A 3 -4.05 2.89 16.90
N SER A 4 -3.13 3.34 17.73
CA SER A 4 -2.58 2.53 18.82
C SER A 4 -2.58 3.28 20.15
N ASN A 5 -3.03 2.59 21.20
CA ASN A 5 -2.86 2.97 22.61
C ASN A 5 -2.80 1.66 23.41
N ASP A 6 -1.59 1.09 23.55
CA ASP A 6 -1.26 -0.28 23.99
C ASP A 6 -1.75 -1.43 23.10
N LYS A 7 -2.80 -1.21 22.30
CA LYS A 7 -3.26 -2.12 21.25
C LYS A 7 -3.59 -1.34 19.99
N SER A 8 -3.37 -1.96 18.84
CA SER A 8 -3.75 -1.39 17.55
C SER A 8 -5.21 -1.68 17.23
N ILE A 9 -5.98 -0.66 16.84
CA ILE A 9 -7.40 -0.76 16.50
C ILE A 9 -7.61 -0.12 15.13
N ARG A 10 -8.35 -0.80 14.26
CA ARG A 10 -8.69 -0.28 12.94
C ARG A 10 -9.81 0.75 13.06
N VAL A 11 -9.62 1.88 12.39
CA VAL A 11 -10.60 2.96 12.29
C VAL A 11 -11.10 3.02 10.86
N ILE A 12 -12.42 2.95 10.71
CA ILE A 12 -13.13 3.07 9.45
C ILE A 12 -14.05 4.28 9.56
N ILE A 13 -14.02 5.15 8.57
CA ILE A 13 -14.93 6.28 8.46
C ILE A 13 -15.55 6.27 7.07
N TRP A 14 -16.84 6.58 6.99
CA TRP A 14 -17.59 6.65 5.75
C TRP A 14 -18.60 7.78 5.82
N ASN A 15 -19.05 8.26 4.67
CA ASN A 15 -20.05 9.33 4.55
C ASN A 15 -19.71 10.58 5.40
N VAL A 16 -18.42 10.88 5.55
CA VAL A 16 -17.95 12.09 6.21
C VAL A 16 -17.74 13.18 5.16
N ASP A 17 -18.00 14.43 5.53
CA ASP A 17 -17.55 15.57 4.74
C ASP A 17 -16.03 15.56 4.68
N GLU A 18 -15.45 15.29 3.51
CA GLU A 18 -14.02 15.14 3.38
C GLU A 18 -13.25 16.44 3.65
N HIS A 19 -13.89 17.60 3.50
CA HIS A 19 -13.28 18.90 3.85
C HIS A 19 -13.14 19.08 5.36
N SER A 20 -13.86 18.28 6.17
CA SER A 20 -13.75 18.29 7.63
C SER A 20 -12.59 17.43 8.16
N LEU A 21 -11.99 16.60 7.30
CA LEU A 21 -10.86 15.76 7.66
C LEU A 21 -9.56 16.56 7.61
N PRO A 22 -8.60 16.30 8.54
CA PRO A 22 -7.27 16.86 8.43
C PRO A 22 -6.62 16.44 7.11
N LYS A 23 -5.94 17.37 6.42
CA LYS A 23 -5.28 17.06 5.15
C LYS A 23 -4.07 16.15 5.30
N ILE A 24 -3.36 16.26 6.42
CA ILE A 24 -2.18 15.44 6.71
C ILE A 24 -2.43 14.63 7.97
N ILE A 25 -2.22 13.31 7.89
CA ILE A 25 -2.15 12.44 9.06
C ILE A 25 -0.97 11.48 8.90
N LYS A 26 0.04 11.60 9.77
CA LYS A 26 1.28 10.81 9.72
C LYS A 26 1.25 9.65 10.72
N LYS A 27 1.95 8.54 10.41
CA LYS A 27 2.21 7.48 11.39
C LYS A 27 2.87 8.06 12.65
N GLY A 28 2.39 7.63 13.82
CA GLY A 28 2.78 8.16 15.11
C GLY A 28 2.14 9.50 15.51
N GLY A 29 1.35 10.12 14.63
CA GLY A 29 0.57 11.33 14.95
C GLY A 29 -0.48 11.07 16.03
N ARG A 30 -0.64 12.01 16.96
CA ARG A 30 -1.66 11.93 18.01
C ARG A 30 -2.98 12.49 17.49
N VAL A 31 -3.99 11.61 17.44
CA VAL A 31 -5.33 11.91 16.96
C VAL A 31 -6.36 11.69 18.07
N LYS A 32 -7.42 12.50 18.05
CA LYS A 32 -8.60 12.34 18.89
C LYS A 32 -9.80 12.07 17.99
N LEU A 33 -10.41 10.91 18.22
CA LEU A 33 -11.58 10.45 17.48
C LEU A 33 -12.86 10.84 18.24
N VAL A 34 -13.74 11.59 17.60
CA VAL A 34 -15.02 12.02 18.18
C VAL A 34 -16.15 11.49 17.31
N GLY A 35 -17.18 10.89 17.93
CA GLY A 35 -18.36 10.36 17.23
C GLY A 35 -18.23 8.92 16.72
N PHE A 36 -17.10 8.24 16.95
CA PHE A 36 -16.87 6.87 16.49
C PHE A 36 -17.55 5.83 17.39
N ARG A 37 -18.06 4.75 16.78
CA ARG A 37 -18.69 3.62 17.46
C ARG A 37 -17.83 2.37 17.34
N ALA A 38 -17.60 1.68 18.45
CA ALA A 38 -16.97 0.37 18.43
C ALA A 38 -17.91 -0.68 17.83
N LYS A 39 -17.41 -1.46 16.88
CA LYS A 39 -18.08 -2.64 16.33
C LYS A 39 -17.12 -3.82 16.27
N MET A 40 -17.65 -5.02 16.40
CA MET A 40 -16.87 -6.25 16.21
C MET A 40 -16.90 -6.64 14.74
N ASN A 41 -15.75 -6.91 14.15
CA ASN A 41 -15.66 -7.41 12.79
C ASN A 41 -15.96 -8.93 12.73
N GLN A 42 -15.97 -9.49 11.53
CA GLN A 42 -16.27 -10.91 11.28
C GLN A 42 -15.26 -11.89 11.90
N PHE A 43 -14.12 -11.41 12.38
CA PHE A 43 -13.06 -12.19 13.01
C PHE A 43 -13.04 -12.03 14.54
N GLY A 44 -13.96 -11.24 15.11
CA GLY A 44 -14.04 -11.02 16.56
C GLY A 44 -13.23 -9.82 17.06
N ASP A 45 -12.52 -9.11 16.18
CA ASP A 45 -11.73 -7.94 16.56
C ASP A 45 -12.60 -6.68 16.63
N ILE A 46 -12.25 -5.77 17.53
CA ILE A 46 -12.92 -4.47 17.65
C ILE A 46 -12.37 -3.51 16.60
N GLU A 47 -13.27 -2.83 15.89
CA GLU A 47 -13.00 -1.73 14.97
C GLU A 47 -13.82 -0.49 15.39
N LEU A 48 -13.31 0.69 15.11
CA LEU A 48 -14.02 1.95 15.33
C LEU A 48 -14.61 2.45 14.02
N HIS A 49 -15.93 2.66 13.99
CA HIS A 49 -16.68 3.06 12.81
C HIS A 49 -17.24 4.47 12.99
N GLY A 50 -16.87 5.39 12.11
CA GLY A 50 -17.37 6.76 12.04
C GLY A 50 -18.32 6.97 10.86
N ASP A 51 -19.19 7.97 10.99
CA ASP A 51 -20.18 8.41 10.02
C ASP A 51 -20.14 9.94 9.83
N GLU A 52 -21.17 10.54 9.22
CA GLU A 52 -21.31 11.99 8.98
C GLU A 52 -21.12 12.85 10.25
N GLY A 53 -21.42 12.31 11.44
CA GLY A 53 -21.25 13.01 12.72
C GLY A 53 -19.86 12.84 13.34
N SER A 54 -18.96 12.10 12.69
CA SER A 54 -17.64 11.76 13.22
C SER A 54 -16.57 12.73 12.74
N ARG A 55 -15.60 13.04 13.60
CA ARG A 55 -14.47 13.91 13.27
C ARG A 55 -13.16 13.40 13.85
N ILE A 56 -12.08 13.73 13.16
CA ILE A 56 -10.71 13.44 13.59
C ILE A 56 -10.06 14.77 13.93
N GLU A 57 -9.71 14.95 15.20
CA GLU A 57 -9.00 16.14 15.68
C GLU A 57 -7.52 15.77 15.85
N LEU A 58 -6.61 16.54 15.27
CA LEU A 58 -5.17 16.38 15.52
C LEU A 58 -4.77 17.19 16.75
N GLU A 59 -3.90 16.62 17.60
CA GLU A 59 -3.35 17.40 18.73
C GLU A 59 -2.42 18.53 18.24
N LYS A 60 -1.76 18.29 17.11
CA LYS A 60 -0.91 19.26 16.43
C LYS A 60 -1.37 19.37 14.98
N ASP A 61 -1.58 20.59 14.53
CA ASP A 61 -1.81 20.86 13.11
C ASP A 61 -0.52 20.52 12.34
N GLU A 62 -0.64 19.60 11.39
CA GLU A 62 0.45 19.19 10.49
C GLU A 62 0.57 20.16 9.30
N GLY A 63 -0.35 21.11 9.17
CA GLY A 63 -0.37 22.11 8.13
C GLY A 63 -0.94 21.58 6.81
N GLU A 64 -0.51 22.24 5.74
CA GLU A 64 -0.88 21.91 4.37
C GLU A 64 0.20 21.02 3.73
N PRO A 65 -0.17 20.09 2.83
CA PRO A 65 0.81 19.35 2.05
C PRO A 65 1.76 20.29 1.30
N ASP A 66 3.04 19.95 1.30
CA ASP A 66 4.07 20.68 0.56
C ASP A 66 4.44 19.90 -0.72
N ILE A 67 5.30 20.50 -1.54
CA ILE A 67 5.81 19.91 -2.77
C ILE A 67 6.50 18.57 -2.47
N MET A 68 6.10 17.54 -3.19
CA MET A 68 6.71 16.21 -3.19
C MET A 68 7.25 15.88 -4.58
N GLN A 69 8.36 15.15 -4.61
CA GLN A 69 8.91 14.56 -5.84
C GLN A 69 8.96 13.05 -5.66
N LEU A 70 8.38 12.33 -6.61
CA LEU A 70 8.06 10.91 -6.47
C LEU A 70 8.46 10.15 -7.75
N ARG A 71 9.27 9.10 -7.60
CA ARG A 71 9.57 8.15 -8.68
C ARG A 71 8.48 7.10 -8.73
N ILE A 72 7.77 6.99 -9.85
CA ILE A 72 6.71 6.00 -10.07
C ILE A 72 7.33 4.63 -10.35
N LEU A 73 6.80 3.56 -9.74
CA LEU A 73 7.29 2.19 -9.92
C LEU A 73 6.30 1.28 -10.65
N SER A 74 5.01 1.51 -10.40
CA SER A 74 3.89 0.80 -11.01
C SER A 74 2.67 1.70 -11.06
N ILE A 75 1.77 1.43 -12.01
CA ILE A 75 0.52 2.17 -12.19
C ILE A 75 -0.55 1.14 -12.52
N VAL A 76 -1.72 1.28 -11.89
CA VAL A 76 -2.91 0.48 -12.16
C VAL A 76 -4.10 1.39 -12.32
N ASP A 77 -4.72 1.34 -13.50
CA ASP A 77 -5.98 2.03 -13.77
C ASP A 77 -7.14 1.34 -13.04
N LYS A 78 -7.91 2.11 -12.25
CA LYS A 78 -9.12 1.67 -11.54
C LYS A 78 -10.40 2.23 -12.17
N GLY A 79 -10.31 2.84 -13.34
CA GLY A 79 -11.41 3.42 -14.11
C GLY A 79 -11.59 4.92 -13.84
N ASN A 80 -11.86 5.29 -12.58
CA ASN A 80 -12.05 6.71 -12.20
C ASN A 80 -10.78 7.36 -11.64
N GLU A 81 -9.86 6.54 -11.16
CA GLU A 81 -8.58 6.96 -10.59
C GLU A 81 -7.49 5.98 -11.04
N MET A 82 -6.25 6.45 -11.04
CA MET A 82 -5.07 5.59 -11.13
C MET A 82 -4.51 5.38 -9.73
N LEU A 83 -4.09 4.15 -9.46
CA LEU A 83 -3.36 3.79 -8.26
C LEU A 83 -1.90 3.53 -8.64
N ALA A 84 -0.95 4.21 -8.00
CA ALA A 84 0.47 4.03 -8.31
C ALA A 84 1.29 3.72 -7.05
N LEU A 85 2.32 2.88 -7.19
CA LEU A 85 3.39 2.76 -6.20
C LEU A 85 4.51 3.72 -6.59
N SER A 86 5.07 4.43 -5.62
CA SER A 86 6.20 5.34 -5.84
C SER A 86 7.19 5.36 -4.68
N ILE A 87 8.31 6.05 -4.87
CA ILE A 87 9.33 6.32 -3.83
C ILE A 87 9.57 7.83 -3.75
N ASP A 88 9.67 8.39 -2.54
CA ASP A 88 10.09 9.79 -2.31
C ASP A 88 11.61 9.93 -2.16
N LYS A 89 12.11 11.17 -2.05
CA LYS A 89 13.55 11.47 -1.95
C LYS A 89 14.23 10.81 -0.76
N GLU A 90 13.49 10.61 0.32
CA GLU A 90 13.96 9.98 1.54
C GLU A 90 13.95 8.44 1.45
N GLY A 91 13.45 7.87 0.36
CA GLY A 91 13.36 6.42 0.16
C GLY A 91 12.10 5.80 0.76
N ASN A 92 11.11 6.58 1.17
CA ASN A 92 9.85 6.01 1.65
C ASN A 92 8.98 5.62 0.46
N ALA A 93 8.39 4.42 0.54
CA ALA A 93 7.37 4.02 -0.40
C ALA A 93 6.08 4.80 -0.15
N ARG A 94 5.49 5.30 -1.24
CA ARG A 94 4.18 5.95 -1.23
C ARG A 94 3.24 5.24 -2.18
N VAL A 95 1.95 5.30 -1.87
CA VAL A 95 0.86 4.85 -2.73
C VAL A 95 0.06 6.06 -3.14
N LEU A 96 -0.04 6.33 -4.43
CA LEU A 96 -0.77 7.48 -4.95
C LEU A 96 -2.15 7.05 -5.41
N SER A 97 -3.19 7.73 -4.92
CA SER A 97 -4.49 7.82 -5.62
C SER A 97 -4.44 9.05 -6.50
N ILE A 98 -4.56 8.88 -7.81
CA ILE A 98 -4.48 9.96 -8.80
C ILE A 98 -5.82 10.04 -9.52
N SER A 99 -6.56 11.11 -9.30
CA SER A 99 -7.77 11.42 -10.06
C SER A 99 -7.43 11.61 -11.53
N ASN A 100 -8.25 11.01 -12.40
CA ASN A 100 -8.11 11.18 -13.85
C ASN A 100 -8.33 12.64 -14.30
N ALA A 101 -8.88 13.50 -13.44
CA ALA A 101 -9.04 14.93 -13.70
C ALA A 101 -7.70 15.71 -13.78
N LEU A 102 -6.60 15.17 -13.22
CA LEU A 102 -5.29 15.83 -13.23
C LEU A 102 -4.53 15.70 -14.57
N SER A 103 -5.02 14.88 -15.50
CA SER A 103 -4.47 14.74 -16.86
C SER A 103 -2.94 14.54 -16.90
N LEU A 104 -2.41 13.62 -16.08
CA LEU A 104 -1.02 13.17 -16.17
C LEU A 104 -0.83 12.20 -17.35
N ASP A 105 -0.95 12.74 -18.56
CA ASP A 105 -0.90 11.96 -19.80
C ASP A 105 0.46 11.27 -19.95
N ASN A 106 0.43 9.98 -20.32
CA ASN A 106 1.62 9.14 -20.50
C ASN A 106 2.46 8.93 -19.23
N LEU A 107 1.88 9.06 -18.04
CA LEU A 107 2.55 8.63 -16.82
C LEU A 107 2.88 7.13 -16.92
N ASN A 108 4.14 6.78 -16.67
CA ASN A 108 4.65 5.42 -16.74
C ASN A 108 5.58 5.12 -15.57
N ALA A 109 5.93 3.84 -15.39
CA ALA A 109 6.96 3.45 -14.44
C ALA A 109 8.31 4.12 -14.76
N ASP A 110 9.11 4.32 -13.72
CA ASP A 110 10.40 5.01 -13.68
C ASP A 110 10.38 6.52 -13.93
N MET A 111 9.25 7.08 -14.37
CA MET A 111 9.05 8.53 -14.46
C MET A 111 9.01 9.17 -13.07
N ILE A 112 9.41 10.45 -13.02
CA ILE A 112 9.36 11.25 -11.81
C ILE A 112 8.24 12.26 -11.96
N ILE A 113 7.43 12.41 -10.93
CA ILE A 113 6.45 13.49 -10.83
C ILE A 113 6.85 14.47 -9.74
N GLU A 114 6.45 15.72 -9.94
CA GLU A 114 6.38 16.72 -8.88
C GLU A 114 4.91 17.05 -8.63
N CYS A 115 4.50 17.02 -7.36
CA CYS A 115 3.12 17.29 -6.99
C CYS A 115 3.00 18.10 -5.69
N ILE A 116 1.87 18.77 -5.54
CA ILE A 116 1.36 19.26 -4.26
C ILE A 116 0.07 18.46 -4.01
N PRO A 117 0.10 17.48 -3.09
CA PRO A 117 -1.08 16.67 -2.81
C PRO A 117 -2.20 17.47 -2.16
N SER A 118 -3.44 17.05 -2.34
CA SER A 118 -4.55 17.57 -1.53
C SER A 118 -4.49 17.01 -0.11
N ARG A 119 -4.05 15.74 0.02
CA ARG A 119 -3.97 15.02 1.30
C ARG A 119 -2.84 14.00 1.34
N ILE A 120 -2.34 13.77 2.54
CA ILE A 120 -1.33 12.74 2.84
C ILE A 120 -1.78 11.97 4.08
N TYR A 121 -2.05 10.68 3.90
CA TYR A 121 -2.43 9.74 4.95
C TYR A 121 -1.39 8.63 5.05
N ASP A 122 -0.43 8.83 5.94
CA ASP A 122 0.72 7.94 6.13
C ASP A 122 1.48 7.68 4.82
N ASN A 123 1.46 6.46 4.30
CA ASN A 123 2.08 6.11 3.02
C ASN A 123 1.19 6.46 1.82
N THR A 124 -0.06 6.86 2.02
CA THR A 124 -0.98 7.24 0.94
C THR A 124 -0.91 8.73 0.63
N VAL A 125 -0.73 9.06 -0.65
CA VAL A 125 -0.75 10.41 -1.20
C VAL A 125 -1.98 10.52 -2.11
N ILE A 126 -2.82 11.53 -1.89
CA ILE A 126 -4.02 11.74 -2.68
C ILE A 126 -3.81 12.95 -3.59
N LEU A 127 -3.97 12.72 -4.89
CA LEU A 127 -3.90 13.72 -5.94
C LEU A 127 -5.28 13.80 -6.62
N ASP A 128 -6.03 14.86 -6.33
CA ASP A 128 -7.37 15.15 -6.87
C ASP A 128 -7.43 16.54 -7.53
N GLU A 129 -8.62 17.07 -7.77
CA GLU A 129 -8.85 18.39 -8.36
C GLU A 129 -8.27 19.58 -7.57
N ASP A 130 -8.02 19.42 -6.28
CA ASP A 130 -7.37 20.42 -5.43
C ASP A 130 -5.83 20.28 -5.44
N SER A 131 -5.30 19.33 -6.21
CA SER A 131 -3.87 19.02 -6.26
C SER A 131 -3.19 19.66 -7.48
N TYR A 132 -1.88 19.82 -7.38
CA TYR A 132 -1.01 20.10 -8.53
C TYR A 132 -0.16 18.87 -8.81
N ALA A 133 0.02 18.50 -10.07
CA ALA A 133 0.98 17.47 -10.46
C ALA A 133 1.51 17.72 -11.86
N ARG A 134 2.79 17.42 -12.09
CA ARG A 134 3.41 17.37 -13.41
C ARG A 134 4.46 16.27 -13.48
N ILE A 135 4.67 15.74 -14.68
CA ILE A 135 5.80 14.85 -14.98
C ILE A 135 7.05 15.72 -15.15
N LEU A 136 8.18 15.24 -14.63
CA LEU A 136 9.48 15.88 -14.78
C LEU A 136 10.34 15.09 -15.78
N ASP A 137 11.00 15.83 -16.66
CA ASP A 137 11.95 15.30 -17.65
C ASP A 137 13.39 15.23 -17.11
N GLU A 138 13.62 15.78 -15.91
CA GLU A 138 14.93 15.85 -15.28
C GLU A 138 15.19 14.62 -14.41
N ASP A 139 16.43 14.14 -14.42
CA ASP A 139 16.88 13.08 -13.53
C ASP A 139 17.12 13.67 -12.14
N ILE A 140 16.16 13.43 -11.24
CA ILE A 140 16.27 13.80 -9.83
C ILE A 140 16.79 12.60 -9.07
N ASP A 141 17.72 12.88 -8.15
CA ASP A 141 18.25 11.89 -7.21
C ASP A 141 17.16 11.44 -6.23
N ILE A 142 16.38 10.46 -6.68
CA ILE A 142 15.40 9.70 -5.91
C ILE A 142 15.86 8.24 -5.90
N PRO A 143 15.95 7.59 -4.73
CA PRO A 143 16.38 6.19 -4.63
C PRO A 143 15.65 5.26 -5.59
N THR A 144 16.36 4.24 -6.06
CA THR A 144 15.77 3.15 -6.84
C THR A 144 15.20 2.09 -5.89
N PRO A 145 14.21 1.30 -6.32
CA PRO A 145 13.62 0.25 -5.49
C PRO A 145 14.66 -0.78 -5.01
N ASP A 146 15.72 -1.01 -5.78
CA ASP A 146 16.85 -1.88 -5.44
C ASP A 146 17.56 -1.45 -4.14
N MET A 147 17.55 -0.16 -3.81
CA MET A 147 18.16 0.36 -2.57
C MET A 147 17.27 0.14 -1.33
N LEU A 148 16.01 -0.25 -1.52
CA LEU A 148 15.00 -0.39 -0.47
C LEU A 148 14.70 -1.85 -0.13
N GLU A 149 15.41 -2.79 -0.76
CA GLU A 149 15.22 -4.22 -0.54
C GLU A 149 15.53 -4.61 0.91
N VAL A 150 14.60 -5.32 1.55
CA VAL A 150 14.77 -5.85 2.91
C VAL A 150 15.00 -7.35 2.86
N LYS A 151 15.72 -7.87 3.86
CA LYS A 151 15.87 -9.31 4.07
C LYS A 151 14.60 -9.91 4.65
N ILE A 152 14.28 -11.14 4.24
CA ILE A 152 13.05 -11.82 4.66
C ILE A 152 12.92 -11.90 6.19
N ASN A 153 14.00 -12.18 6.90
CA ASN A 153 13.96 -12.25 8.37
C ASN A 153 13.74 -10.90 9.08
N ASP A 154 13.97 -9.78 8.39
CA ASP A 154 13.77 -8.44 8.96
C ASP A 154 12.33 -7.95 8.78
N ILE A 155 11.51 -8.69 8.03
CA ILE A 155 10.11 -8.35 7.76
C ILE A 155 9.27 -8.54 9.00
N LYS A 156 8.53 -7.48 9.37
CA LYS A 156 7.58 -7.50 10.46
C LYS A 156 6.15 -7.49 9.91
N PRO A 157 5.24 -8.30 10.45
CA PRO A 157 3.86 -8.41 9.98
C PRO A 157 3.02 -7.21 10.42
N GLU A 158 3.33 -6.04 9.85
CA GLU A 158 2.61 -4.78 10.01
C GLU A 158 1.88 -4.48 8.69
N GLU A 159 0.53 -4.44 8.71
CA GLU A 159 -0.27 -4.35 7.48
C GLU A 159 -0.05 -3.07 6.66
N ASP A 160 0.39 -1.99 7.32
CA ASP A 160 0.54 -0.66 6.74
C ASP A 160 1.97 -0.39 6.20
N GLU A 161 2.92 -1.30 6.48
CA GLU A 161 4.29 -1.21 5.96
C GLU A 161 4.39 -1.79 4.53
N ILE A 162 5.23 -1.16 3.71
CA ILE A 162 5.44 -1.52 2.31
C ILE A 162 6.87 -2.01 2.14
N TYR A 163 7.02 -3.25 1.69
CA TYR A 163 8.31 -3.91 1.53
C TYR A 163 8.69 -4.11 0.06
N PHE A 164 10.00 -4.14 -0.17
CA PHE A 164 10.66 -4.51 -1.43
C PHE A 164 11.57 -5.69 -1.13
N ILE A 165 11.54 -6.71 -1.98
CA ILE A 165 12.21 -7.98 -1.69
C ILE A 165 12.84 -8.52 -2.97
N ASP A 166 14.06 -9.02 -2.85
CA ASP A 166 14.75 -9.82 -3.85
C ASP A 166 14.87 -11.26 -3.33
N ALA A 167 14.24 -12.21 -4.03
CA ALA A 167 14.11 -13.58 -3.56
C ALA A 167 14.05 -14.58 -4.71
N ILE A 168 14.23 -15.86 -4.37
CA ILE A 168 14.06 -16.98 -5.30
C ILE A 168 12.70 -17.63 -5.02
N THR A 169 11.97 -17.97 -6.09
CA THR A 169 10.76 -18.80 -5.99
C THR A 169 11.14 -20.23 -5.64
N LEU A 170 10.85 -20.69 -4.42
CA LEU A 170 11.26 -22.00 -3.91
C LEU A 170 10.29 -23.12 -4.27
N LEU A 171 8.99 -22.81 -4.40
CA LEU A 171 7.94 -23.78 -4.72
C LEU A 171 7.15 -23.33 -5.96
N PRO A 172 6.58 -24.27 -6.73
CA PRO A 172 5.67 -23.89 -7.81
C PRO A 172 4.42 -23.19 -7.22
N PRO A 173 3.89 -22.15 -7.89
CA PRO A 173 2.63 -21.52 -7.51
C PRO A 173 1.51 -22.53 -7.33
N ARG A 174 0.72 -22.38 -6.26
CA ARG A 174 -0.57 -23.06 -6.07
C ARG A 174 -1.69 -22.06 -6.31
N VAL A 175 -2.67 -22.44 -7.10
CA VAL A 175 -3.86 -21.62 -7.41
C VAL A 175 -5.09 -22.36 -6.91
N ASP A 176 -5.94 -21.66 -6.17
CA ASP A 176 -7.19 -22.15 -5.62
C ASP A 176 -8.33 -21.17 -5.91
N GLU A 177 -9.57 -21.67 -5.92
CA GLU A 177 -10.77 -20.84 -5.83
C GLU A 177 -11.30 -20.88 -4.39
N VAL A 178 -11.42 -19.70 -3.78
CA VAL A 178 -11.90 -19.55 -2.40
C VAL A 178 -13.24 -18.84 -2.41
N GLN A 179 -14.25 -19.42 -1.78
CA GLN A 179 -15.54 -18.76 -1.59
C GLN A 179 -15.42 -17.69 -0.49
N VAL A 180 -15.60 -16.43 -0.88
CA VAL A 180 -15.63 -15.27 0.03
C VAL A 180 -17.03 -14.68 -0.03
N ARG A 181 -17.82 -14.89 1.02
CA ARG A 181 -19.26 -14.57 1.06
C ARG A 181 -19.98 -15.31 -0.07
N ASP A 182 -20.60 -14.59 -1.01
CA ASP A 182 -21.36 -15.13 -2.14
C ASP A 182 -20.58 -15.08 -3.47
N GLU A 183 -19.26 -14.89 -3.42
CA GLU A 183 -18.39 -14.78 -4.59
C GLU A 183 -17.23 -15.78 -4.51
N ASN A 184 -16.91 -16.44 -5.64
CA ASN A 184 -15.67 -17.21 -5.78
C ASN A 184 -14.54 -16.27 -6.19
N VAL A 185 -13.45 -16.31 -5.43
CA VAL A 185 -12.29 -15.46 -5.64
C VAL A 185 -11.04 -16.32 -5.86
N THR A 186 -10.29 -16.02 -6.91
CA THR A 186 -8.99 -16.65 -7.17
C THR A 186 -7.99 -16.26 -6.09
N TYR A 187 -7.29 -17.26 -5.57
CA TYR A 187 -6.20 -17.15 -4.62
C TYR A 187 -5.00 -17.88 -5.20
N ALA A 188 -3.83 -17.23 -5.17
CA ALA A 188 -2.57 -17.89 -5.51
C ALA A 188 -1.54 -17.69 -4.42
N GLU A 189 -0.72 -18.71 -4.19
CA GLU A 189 0.39 -18.65 -3.24
C GLU A 189 1.65 -19.31 -3.80
N THR A 190 2.81 -18.83 -3.35
CA THR A 190 4.09 -19.51 -3.52
C THR A 190 4.98 -19.27 -2.30
N LEU A 191 6.10 -19.98 -2.22
CA LEU A 191 7.13 -19.80 -1.20
C LEU A 191 8.33 -19.09 -1.83
N LEU A 192 8.74 -17.98 -1.23
CA LEU A 192 9.95 -17.24 -1.59
C LEU A 192 11.04 -17.49 -0.57
N GLY A 193 12.30 -17.38 -0.97
CA GLY A 193 13.43 -17.43 -0.05
C GLY A 193 14.63 -16.61 -0.49
N ASP A 194 15.38 -16.14 0.48
CA ASP A 194 16.66 -15.46 0.34
C ASP A 194 17.72 -16.16 1.22
N ASP A 195 18.89 -15.53 1.42
CA ASP A 195 19.96 -16.04 2.27
C ASP A 195 19.65 -15.94 3.78
N THR A 196 18.54 -15.32 4.16
CA THR A 196 18.13 -15.14 5.56
C THR A 196 16.97 -16.04 5.95
N GLY A 197 15.99 -16.26 5.06
CA GLY A 197 14.83 -17.06 5.40
C GLY A 197 13.88 -17.33 4.23
N GLU A 198 12.69 -17.83 4.59
CA GLU A 198 11.63 -18.17 3.66
C GLU A 198 10.34 -17.47 4.09
N ILE A 199 9.53 -17.02 3.13
CA ILE A 199 8.24 -16.40 3.41
C ILE A 199 7.23 -16.71 2.30
N ARG A 200 5.98 -16.90 2.70
CA ARG A 200 4.88 -17.13 1.76
C ARG A 200 4.52 -15.82 1.06
N LEU A 201 4.40 -15.83 -0.27
CA LEU A 201 3.79 -14.76 -1.04
C LEU A 201 2.38 -15.19 -1.44
N VAL A 202 1.40 -14.33 -1.19
CA VAL A 202 0.00 -14.58 -1.52
C VAL A 202 -0.60 -13.44 -2.34
N GLY A 203 -1.51 -13.80 -3.25
CA GLY A 203 -2.22 -12.89 -4.14
C GLY A 203 -3.69 -13.26 -4.25
N TRP A 204 -4.55 -12.25 -4.31
CA TRP A 204 -6.00 -12.41 -4.41
C TRP A 204 -6.51 -11.73 -5.68
N ARG A 205 -7.58 -12.28 -6.28
CA ARG A 205 -8.23 -11.71 -7.48
C ARG A 205 -7.20 -11.48 -8.59
N GLU A 206 -7.12 -10.26 -9.11
CA GLU A 206 -6.17 -9.90 -10.17
C GLU A 206 -4.70 -10.06 -9.75
N SER A 207 -4.37 -9.87 -8.48
CA SER A 207 -3.01 -10.10 -7.99
C SER A 207 -2.63 -11.59 -7.92
N ALA A 208 -3.61 -12.51 -7.91
CA ALA A 208 -3.31 -13.94 -7.98
C ALA A 208 -2.58 -14.28 -9.29
N LYS A 209 -3.04 -13.72 -10.42
CA LYS A 209 -2.47 -13.91 -11.76
C LYS A 209 -0.98 -13.59 -11.84
N MET A 210 -0.50 -12.63 -11.05
CA MET A 210 0.92 -12.27 -10.98
C MET A 210 1.79 -13.38 -10.38
N ILE A 211 1.21 -14.27 -9.57
CA ILE A 211 1.91 -15.39 -8.93
C ILE A 211 1.83 -16.65 -9.80
N GLU A 212 0.73 -16.87 -10.53
CA GLU A 212 0.49 -18.09 -11.32
C GLU A 212 1.61 -18.39 -12.32
N ASP A 213 2.21 -17.35 -12.89
CA ASP A 213 3.25 -17.47 -13.92
C ASP A 213 4.68 -17.66 -13.36
N LEU A 214 4.86 -17.61 -12.04
CA LEU A 214 6.18 -17.75 -11.43
C LEU A 214 6.70 -19.19 -11.54
N LYS A 215 8.03 -19.31 -11.68
CA LYS A 215 8.70 -20.59 -11.87
C LYS A 215 9.70 -20.87 -10.76
N THR A 216 9.69 -22.09 -10.25
CA THR A 216 10.65 -22.56 -9.25
C THR A 216 12.09 -22.33 -9.72
N GLY A 217 12.94 -21.87 -8.80
CA GLY A 217 14.35 -21.58 -9.04
C GLY A 217 14.62 -20.24 -9.73
N LYS A 218 13.60 -19.47 -10.10
CA LYS A 218 13.77 -18.12 -10.65
C LYS A 218 13.94 -17.09 -9.55
N ARG A 219 14.92 -16.21 -9.74
CA ARG A 219 15.11 -15.00 -8.94
C ARG A 219 14.12 -13.96 -9.41
N ILE A 220 13.42 -13.35 -8.47
CA ILE A 220 12.41 -12.34 -8.70
C ILE A 220 12.61 -11.18 -7.73
N LYS A 221 12.19 -10.00 -8.16
CA LYS A 221 11.99 -8.85 -7.29
C LYS A 221 10.50 -8.61 -7.11
N VAL A 222 10.09 -8.38 -5.87
CA VAL A 222 8.71 -8.14 -5.49
C VAL A 222 8.63 -6.78 -4.82
N TYR A 223 7.96 -5.83 -5.48
CA TYR A 223 7.83 -4.45 -5.03
C TYR A 223 6.43 -4.18 -4.49
N GLY A 224 6.37 -3.46 -3.38
CA GLY A 224 5.12 -2.92 -2.87
C GLY A 224 4.23 -3.96 -2.21
N VAL A 225 4.77 -4.83 -1.35
CA VAL A 225 3.98 -5.84 -0.61
C VAL A 225 3.82 -5.46 0.85
N SER A 226 2.71 -5.88 1.47
CA SER A 226 2.53 -5.75 2.92
C SER A 226 2.73 -7.10 3.59
N ALA A 227 3.27 -7.11 4.80
CA ALA A 227 3.34 -8.32 5.60
C ALA A 227 2.15 -8.43 6.55
N ALA A 228 1.66 -9.65 6.76
CA ALA A 228 0.57 -9.93 7.69
C ALA A 228 0.77 -11.29 8.36
N ILE A 229 0.03 -11.52 9.44
CA ILE A 229 -0.11 -12.85 10.03
C ILE A 229 -1.26 -13.59 9.33
N SER A 230 -0.97 -14.80 8.86
CA SER A 230 -1.96 -15.70 8.29
C SER A 230 -2.77 -16.38 9.39
N ARG A 231 -3.83 -17.12 9.02
CA ARG A 231 -4.68 -17.82 10.00
C ARG A 231 -3.95 -18.91 10.78
N ASP A 232 -2.90 -19.48 10.22
CA ASP A 232 -2.09 -20.52 10.88
C ASP A 232 -1.03 -19.93 11.83
N GLY A 233 -0.93 -18.60 11.90
CA GLY A 233 0.02 -17.87 12.74
C GLY A 233 1.36 -17.56 12.06
N SER A 234 1.60 -18.08 10.85
CA SER A 234 2.80 -17.74 10.06
C SER A 234 2.72 -16.34 9.46
N ALA A 235 3.87 -15.71 9.26
CA ALA A 235 3.98 -14.48 8.50
C ALA A 235 3.86 -14.77 6.99
N GLU A 236 3.16 -13.89 6.28
CA GLU A 236 2.98 -13.93 4.83
C GLU A 236 3.11 -12.53 4.24
N LEU A 237 3.54 -12.45 2.99
CA LEU A 237 3.51 -11.27 2.16
C LEU A 237 2.26 -11.28 1.30
N ARG A 238 1.56 -10.17 1.28
CA ARG A 238 0.36 -9.97 0.46
C ARG A 238 0.66 -9.00 -0.66
N LEU A 239 0.43 -9.45 -1.89
CA LEU A 239 0.32 -8.55 -3.03
C LEU A 239 -0.86 -7.60 -2.83
N LYS A 240 -0.63 -6.36 -3.22
CA LYS A 240 -1.58 -5.27 -3.29
C LYS A 240 -1.87 -4.97 -4.76
N PRO A 241 -2.96 -4.24 -5.05
CA PRO A 241 -3.25 -3.86 -6.42
C PRO A 241 -2.15 -3.07 -7.11
N TYR A 242 -1.29 -2.35 -6.38
CA TYR A 242 -0.14 -1.61 -6.90
C TYR A 242 1.18 -2.40 -6.88
N SER A 243 1.20 -3.64 -6.37
CA SER A 243 2.43 -4.42 -6.33
C SER A 243 2.95 -4.72 -7.73
N LYS A 244 4.26 -5.00 -7.83
CA LYS A 244 4.92 -5.39 -9.09
C LYS A 244 5.86 -6.56 -8.82
N ILE A 245 5.87 -7.53 -9.73
CA ILE A 245 6.85 -8.63 -9.72
C ILE A 245 7.69 -8.53 -10.99
N ILE A 246 9.01 -8.68 -10.84
CA ILE A 246 9.98 -8.60 -11.93
C ILE A 246 10.82 -9.89 -11.88
N GLU A 247 10.89 -10.66 -12.96
CA GLU A 247 11.85 -11.76 -13.08
C GLU A 247 13.24 -11.18 -13.38
N VAL A 248 14.25 -11.63 -12.63
CA VAL A 248 15.65 -11.23 -12.84
C VAL A 248 16.32 -12.29 -13.71
N GLU A 249 16.93 -11.85 -14.82
CA GLU A 249 17.70 -12.72 -15.73
C GLU A 249 19.00 -13.26 -15.11
#